data_AF-A0A4Y8DCV5-F1
#
_entry.id   AF-A0A4Y8DCV5-F1
#
_cell.length_a   1.000
_cell.length_b   1.000
_cell.length_c   1.000
_cell.angle_alpha   90.00
_cell.angle_beta   90.00
_cell.angle_gamma   90.00
#
_symmetry.space_group_name_H-M   'P 1'
#
loop_
_entity.id
_entity.type
_entity.pdbx_description
1 polymer ?
#
loop_
_entity_poly.entity_id
_entity_poly.type
_entity_poly.pdbx_seq_one_letter_code
_entity_poly.pdbx_strand_id
1 'polypeptide(L)'
;MASSEKDAATKARILKHMNADHAGSLSLYLQHYCQLSKSEASTPNLLDISLSSLRISSKSGKTHTIPLDPPMSSFADSRPRFVAMDSECRNALNISPYTITRYEPPKIFFHRLVFGLCFMTMVVFATKSHIVPGTFFYDNVLPWFPGGPKTFLWLSDKIALPTIAIHVVEVIWMDRSRLMKYNIERGSSVWWKWMTSCLIEGYGSFARIDAMIKQQKKEKESKGNDGH
;
A
#
# COMPACT_ATOMS: atom_id res chain seq x y z
N MET A 1 -26.16 -39.20 8.98
CA MET A 1 -26.47 -38.34 10.16
C MET A 1 -25.17 -37.81 10.80
N ALA A 2 -24.30 -38.63 11.39
CA ALA A 2 -23.09 -38.13 12.07
C ALA A 2 -22.06 -37.40 11.17
N SER A 3 -21.91 -37.80 9.89
CA SER A 3 -21.04 -37.08 8.94
C SER A 3 -21.59 -35.68 8.59
N SER A 4 -22.92 -35.53 8.41
CA SER A 4 -23.50 -34.23 8.06
C SER A 4 -23.45 -33.21 9.20
N GLU A 5 -23.57 -33.66 10.45
CA GLU A 5 -23.40 -32.79 11.63
C GLU A 5 -21.94 -32.36 11.82
N LYS A 6 -20.99 -33.29 11.64
CA LYS A 6 -19.56 -32.98 11.68
C LYS A 6 -19.15 -32.02 10.56
N ASP A 7 -19.71 -32.21 9.37
CA ASP A 7 -19.48 -31.33 8.22
C ASP A 7 -20.10 -29.95 8.45
N ALA A 8 -21.32 -29.86 9.00
CA ALA A 8 -21.95 -28.60 9.38
C ALA A 8 -21.13 -27.83 10.43
N ALA A 9 -20.63 -28.52 11.46
CA ALA A 9 -19.76 -27.91 12.47
C ALA A 9 -18.42 -27.44 11.88
N THR A 10 -17.83 -28.23 10.98
CA THR A 10 -16.58 -27.86 10.28
C THR A 10 -16.79 -26.65 9.39
N LYS A 11 -17.87 -26.64 8.62
CA LYS A 11 -18.31 -25.52 7.80
C LYS A 11 -18.49 -24.25 8.62
N ALA A 12 -19.23 -24.30 9.73
CA ALA A 12 -19.43 -23.15 10.61
C ALA A 12 -18.10 -22.56 11.14
N ARG A 13 -17.14 -23.42 11.51
CA ARG A 13 -15.79 -22.99 11.91
C ARG A 13 -15.05 -22.29 10.77
N ILE A 14 -15.10 -22.84 9.56
CA ILE A 14 -14.47 -22.25 8.37
C ILE A 14 -15.08 -20.87 8.08
N LEU A 15 -16.41 -20.75 8.05
CA LEU A 15 -17.08 -19.46 7.82
C LEU A 15 -16.64 -18.41 8.84
N LYS A 16 -16.68 -18.77 10.13
CA LYS A 16 -16.30 -17.85 11.22
C LYS A 16 -14.85 -17.39 11.06
N HIS A 17 -13.93 -18.32 10.82
CA HIS A 17 -12.51 -17.99 10.64
C HIS A 17 -12.27 -17.12 9.40
N MET A 18 -12.86 -17.47 8.26
CA MET A 18 -12.68 -16.71 7.02
C MET A 18 -13.22 -15.28 7.13
N ASN A 19 -14.37 -15.10 7.78
CA ASN A 19 -14.95 -13.76 7.98
C ASN A 19 -14.19 -12.93 9.03
N ALA A 20 -13.62 -13.56 10.05
CA ALA A 20 -12.86 -12.87 11.08
C ALA A 20 -11.46 -12.46 10.60
N ASP A 21 -10.74 -13.38 9.95
CA ASP A 21 -9.29 -13.26 9.74
C ASP A 21 -8.92 -13.08 8.26
N HIS A 22 -9.83 -13.38 7.33
CA HIS A 22 -9.54 -13.45 5.90
C HIS A 22 -10.47 -12.60 5.03
N ALA A 23 -11.11 -11.58 5.60
CA ALA A 23 -11.94 -10.63 4.83
C ALA A 23 -11.16 -10.00 3.65
N GLY A 24 -9.84 -9.77 3.81
CA GLY A 24 -8.98 -9.31 2.72
C GLY A 24 -8.94 -10.30 1.54
N SER A 25 -8.73 -11.59 1.80
CA SER A 25 -8.72 -12.62 0.75
C SER A 25 -10.09 -12.76 0.07
N LEU A 26 -11.18 -12.71 0.84
CA LEU A 26 -12.54 -12.73 0.26
C LEU A 26 -12.78 -11.55 -0.69
N SER A 27 -12.24 -10.37 -0.36
CA SER A 27 -12.30 -9.19 -1.24
C SER A 27 -11.51 -9.42 -2.54
N LEU A 28 -10.36 -10.11 -2.47
CA LEU A 28 -9.59 -10.47 -3.67
C LEU A 28 -10.34 -11.49 -4.53
N TYR A 29 -11.04 -12.44 -3.93
CA TYR A 29 -11.84 -13.42 -4.67
C TYR A 29 -12.95 -12.75 -5.47
N LEU A 30 -13.67 -11.80 -4.84
CA LEU A 30 -14.70 -11.02 -5.52
C LEU A 30 -14.12 -10.16 -6.65
N GLN A 31 -12.95 -9.55 -6.46
CA GLN A 31 -12.30 -8.75 -7.52
C GLN A 31 -11.87 -9.63 -8.69
N HIS A 32 -11.22 -10.76 -8.42
CA HIS A 32 -10.67 -11.60 -9.48
C HIS A 32 -11.73 -12.46 -10.17
N TYR A 33 -12.50 -13.25 -9.43
CA TYR A 33 -13.45 -14.20 -10.03
C TYR A 33 -14.76 -13.55 -10.45
N CYS A 34 -15.17 -12.45 -9.80
CA CYS A 34 -16.42 -11.74 -10.13
C CYS A 34 -16.20 -10.41 -10.83
N GLN A 35 -14.94 -10.03 -11.12
CA GLN A 35 -14.57 -8.80 -11.82
C GLN A 35 -15.13 -7.53 -11.16
N LEU A 36 -15.34 -7.57 -9.83
CA LEU A 36 -15.81 -6.40 -9.08
C LEU A 36 -14.69 -5.39 -8.89
N SER A 37 -15.04 -4.11 -8.83
CA SER A 37 -14.08 -3.10 -8.39
C SER A 37 -13.69 -3.30 -6.93
N LYS A 38 -12.52 -2.76 -6.53
CA LYS A 38 -12.06 -2.79 -5.13
C LYS A 38 -13.09 -2.21 -4.15
N SER A 39 -13.85 -1.21 -4.58
CA SER A 39 -14.91 -0.60 -3.77
C SER A 39 -16.11 -1.54 -3.59
N GLU A 40 -16.58 -2.16 -4.67
CA GLU A 40 -17.71 -3.10 -4.62
C GLU A 40 -17.35 -4.37 -3.83
N ALA A 41 -16.11 -4.82 -3.91
CA ALA A 41 -15.58 -5.95 -3.18
C ALA A 41 -15.18 -5.63 -1.72
N SER A 42 -15.37 -4.40 -1.25
CA SER A 42 -15.12 -4.04 0.15
C SER A 42 -16.15 -4.68 1.07
N THR A 43 -15.79 -4.84 2.36
CA THR A 43 -16.65 -5.46 3.39
C THR A 43 -17.29 -6.79 2.97
N PRO A 44 -16.52 -7.76 2.45
CA PRO A 44 -17.08 -9.04 2.01
C PRO A 44 -17.52 -9.89 3.20
N ASN A 45 -18.52 -10.74 2.97
CA ASN A 45 -18.94 -11.75 3.95
C ASN A 45 -19.18 -13.09 3.26
N LEU A 46 -18.46 -14.12 3.70
CA LEU A 46 -18.65 -15.49 3.25
C LEU A 46 -19.94 -16.03 3.89
N LEU A 47 -20.94 -16.24 3.05
CA LEU A 47 -22.27 -16.69 3.43
C LEU A 47 -22.36 -18.21 3.53
N ASP A 48 -21.69 -18.91 2.60
CA ASP A 48 -21.77 -20.36 2.49
C ASP A 48 -20.55 -20.96 1.79
N ILE A 49 -20.26 -22.21 2.10
CA ILE A 49 -19.27 -23.04 1.39
C ILE A 49 -19.88 -24.40 1.04
N SER A 50 -19.57 -24.87 -0.15
CA SER A 50 -19.81 -26.24 -0.60
C SER A 50 -18.48 -26.85 -1.04
N LEU A 51 -18.50 -28.13 -1.40
CA LEU A 51 -17.32 -28.81 -1.93
C LEU A 51 -16.88 -28.26 -3.29
N SER A 52 -17.79 -27.60 -4.05
CA SER A 52 -17.52 -27.12 -5.41
C SER A 52 -17.64 -25.60 -5.58
N SER A 53 -18.07 -24.86 -4.56
CA SER A 53 -18.26 -23.40 -4.68
C SER A 53 -18.31 -22.67 -3.34
N LEU A 54 -18.03 -21.37 -3.39
CA LEU A 54 -18.17 -20.41 -2.30
C LEU A 54 -19.30 -19.43 -2.62
N ARG A 55 -20.09 -19.03 -1.61
CA ARG A 55 -21.05 -17.92 -1.73
C ARG A 55 -20.60 -16.75 -0.87
N ILE A 56 -20.31 -15.62 -1.50
CA ILE A 56 -19.81 -14.42 -0.84
C ILE A 56 -20.73 -13.24 -1.17
N SER A 57 -21.12 -12.45 -0.17
CA SER A 57 -21.79 -11.16 -0.42
C SER A 57 -20.77 -10.05 -0.60
N SER A 58 -21.01 -9.18 -1.57
CA SER A 58 -20.28 -7.93 -1.79
C SER A 58 -20.85 -6.79 -0.93
N LYS A 59 -20.24 -5.59 -1.01
CA LYS A 59 -20.67 -4.40 -0.25
C LYS A 59 -22.16 -4.08 -0.40
N SER A 60 -22.73 -4.31 -1.58
CA SER A 60 -24.15 -4.05 -1.88
C SER A 60 -25.10 -5.10 -1.28
N GLY A 61 -24.56 -6.15 -0.65
CA GLY A 61 -25.32 -7.33 -0.22
C GLY A 61 -25.60 -8.33 -1.33
N LYS A 62 -25.22 -8.04 -2.59
CA LYS A 62 -25.37 -8.97 -3.70
C LYS A 62 -24.53 -10.22 -3.44
N THR A 63 -25.14 -11.39 -3.58
CA THR A 63 -24.45 -12.68 -3.43
C THR A 63 -23.80 -13.10 -4.74
N HIS A 64 -22.56 -13.55 -4.66
CA HIS A 64 -21.76 -14.08 -5.75
C HIS A 64 -21.37 -15.51 -5.45
N THR A 65 -21.49 -16.39 -6.45
CA THR A 65 -21.07 -17.79 -6.36
C THR A 65 -19.77 -17.97 -7.13
N ILE A 66 -18.71 -18.42 -6.45
CA ILE A 66 -17.38 -18.65 -7.03
C ILE A 66 -17.14 -20.15 -7.06
N PRO A 67 -16.95 -20.77 -8.24
CA PRO A 67 -16.64 -22.19 -8.34
C PRO A 67 -15.22 -22.48 -7.82
N LEU A 68 -15.05 -23.67 -7.24
CA LEU A 68 -13.75 -24.21 -6.82
C LEU A 68 -13.24 -25.14 -7.93
N ASP A 69 -12.07 -24.82 -8.48
CA ASP A 69 -11.43 -25.64 -9.52
C ASP A 69 -9.96 -25.93 -9.18
N PRO A 70 -9.60 -27.17 -8.78
CA PRO A 70 -10.49 -28.32 -8.64
C PRO A 70 -11.45 -28.21 -7.43
N PRO A 71 -12.59 -28.94 -7.45
CA PRO A 71 -13.46 -29.07 -6.29
C PRO A 71 -12.76 -29.81 -5.16
N MET A 72 -13.22 -29.57 -3.93
CA MET A 72 -12.73 -30.25 -2.72
C MET A 72 -13.37 -31.63 -2.59
N SER A 73 -12.62 -32.61 -2.11
CA SER A 73 -13.16 -33.93 -1.75
C SER A 73 -13.82 -33.91 -0.38
N SER A 74 -13.32 -33.06 0.52
CA SER A 74 -13.85 -32.88 1.87
C SER A 74 -13.60 -31.45 2.38
N PHE A 75 -14.28 -31.05 3.46
CA PHE A 75 -14.00 -29.75 4.10
C PHE A 75 -12.61 -29.67 4.75
N ALA A 76 -11.90 -30.79 4.93
CA ALA A 76 -10.50 -30.78 5.36
C ALA A 76 -9.58 -30.15 4.30
N ASP A 77 -9.98 -30.18 3.03
CA ASP A 77 -9.22 -29.63 1.90
C ASP A 77 -9.41 -28.10 1.73
N SER A 78 -10.25 -27.48 2.57
CA SER A 78 -10.57 -26.04 2.49
C SER A 78 -9.36 -25.15 2.63
N ARG A 79 -8.48 -25.44 3.59
CA ARG A 79 -7.27 -24.64 3.83
C ARG A 79 -6.34 -24.59 2.61
N PRO A 80 -5.84 -25.73 2.08
CA PRO A 80 -4.97 -25.68 0.91
C PRO A 80 -5.67 -25.06 -0.31
N ARG A 81 -6.98 -25.30 -0.48
CA ARG A 81 -7.78 -24.70 -1.55
C ARG A 81 -7.82 -23.16 -1.47
N PHE A 82 -8.12 -22.61 -0.30
CA PHE A 82 -8.24 -21.16 -0.14
C PHE A 82 -6.88 -20.45 -0.20
N VAL A 83 -5.82 -21.11 0.27
CA VAL A 83 -4.44 -20.60 0.08
C VAL A 83 -4.08 -20.54 -1.40
N ALA A 84 -4.40 -21.57 -2.17
CA ALA A 84 -4.16 -21.57 -3.62
C ALA A 84 -4.94 -20.45 -4.32
N MET A 85 -6.23 -20.29 -3.99
CA MET A 85 -7.07 -19.21 -4.53
C MET A 85 -6.55 -17.81 -4.16
N ASP A 86 -6.09 -17.62 -2.92
CA ASP A 86 -5.51 -16.33 -2.50
C ASP A 86 -4.25 -16.01 -3.28
N SER A 87 -3.37 -17.00 -3.47
CA SER A 87 -2.18 -16.87 -4.30
C SER A 87 -2.51 -16.51 -5.75
N GLU A 88 -3.46 -17.22 -6.35
CA GLU A 88 -3.95 -16.97 -7.71
C GLU A 88 -4.49 -15.55 -7.86
N CYS A 89 -5.41 -15.13 -6.97
CA CYS A 89 -5.99 -13.80 -7.00
C CYS A 89 -4.94 -12.70 -6.82
N ARG A 90 -3.99 -12.90 -5.90
CA ARG A 90 -2.88 -11.95 -5.70
C ARG A 90 -2.01 -11.80 -6.94
N ASN A 91 -1.67 -12.91 -7.58
CA ASN A 91 -0.89 -12.88 -8.81
C ASN A 91 -1.65 -12.17 -9.94
N ALA A 92 -2.93 -12.50 -10.13
CA ALA A 92 -3.77 -11.89 -11.15
C ALA A 92 -4.00 -10.37 -10.93
N LEU A 93 -4.11 -9.94 -9.67
CA LEU A 93 -4.33 -8.55 -9.29
C LEU A 93 -3.02 -7.76 -9.08
N ASN A 94 -1.85 -8.38 -9.28
CA ASN A 94 -0.52 -7.81 -8.99
C ASN A 94 -0.40 -7.27 -7.55
N ILE A 95 -0.97 -8.00 -6.60
CA ILE A 95 -0.93 -7.70 -5.17
C ILE A 95 0.13 -8.57 -4.50
N SER A 96 1.00 -7.94 -3.72
CA SER A 96 2.02 -8.68 -2.98
C SER A 96 1.41 -9.47 -1.81
N PRO A 97 1.97 -10.64 -1.46
CA PRO A 97 1.66 -11.29 -0.18
C PRO A 97 2.21 -10.49 1.02
N TYR A 98 3.16 -9.58 0.78
CA TYR A 98 3.70 -8.70 1.81
C TYR A 98 2.82 -7.47 1.97
N THR A 99 2.66 -7.00 3.22
CA THR A 99 1.78 -5.88 3.55
C THR A 99 2.54 -4.84 4.36
N ILE A 100 2.30 -3.57 4.08
CA ILE A 100 2.84 -2.47 4.87
C ILE A 100 1.71 -1.88 5.71
N THR A 101 1.82 -2.04 7.03
CA THR A 101 0.79 -1.59 7.99
C THR A 101 1.16 -0.30 8.72
N ARG A 102 2.41 0.16 8.58
CA ARG A 102 2.92 1.35 9.29
C ARG A 102 3.75 2.24 8.38
N TYR A 103 3.89 3.49 8.81
CA TYR A 103 4.83 4.44 8.25
C TYR A 103 6.18 4.35 8.98
N GLU A 104 7.28 4.44 8.24
CA GLU A 104 8.62 4.60 8.82
C GLU A 104 9.24 5.94 8.42
N PRO A 105 9.57 6.82 9.39
CA PRO A 105 10.20 8.10 9.09
C PRO A 105 11.67 7.93 8.62
N PRO A 106 12.26 8.97 8.02
CA PRO A 106 13.67 8.99 7.65
C PRO A 106 14.61 8.80 8.86
N LYS A 107 15.32 7.67 8.93
CA LYS A 107 16.22 7.34 10.05
C LYS A 107 17.67 7.78 9.80
N ILE A 108 18.11 7.73 8.55
CA ILE A 108 19.51 8.01 8.15
C ILE A 108 19.68 9.51 7.93
N PHE A 109 20.81 10.06 8.38
CA PHE A 109 21.14 11.48 8.25
C PHE A 109 20.97 11.99 6.81
N PHE A 110 21.47 11.24 5.83
CA PHE A 110 21.33 11.59 4.41
C PHE A 110 19.87 11.77 3.97
N HIS A 111 18.95 10.89 4.39
CA HIS A 111 17.53 11.04 4.08
C HIS A 111 16.92 12.28 4.76
N ARG A 112 17.31 12.58 6.00
CA ARG A 112 16.86 13.80 6.70
C ARG A 112 17.37 15.07 6.01
N LEU A 113 18.61 15.05 5.54
CA LEU A 113 19.20 16.16 4.79
C LEU A 113 18.46 16.40 3.47
N VAL A 114 18.25 15.34 2.67
CA VAL A 114 17.50 15.45 1.39
C VAL A 114 16.07 15.93 1.63
N PHE A 115 15.38 15.36 2.63
CA PHE A 115 14.05 15.82 3.05
C PHE A 115 14.04 17.32 3.35
N GLY A 116 15.00 17.79 4.16
CA GLY A 116 15.11 19.20 4.52
C GLY A 116 15.36 20.12 3.33
N LEU A 117 16.26 19.73 2.41
CA LEU A 117 16.56 20.51 1.21
C LEU A 117 15.38 20.59 0.23
N CYS A 118 14.69 19.48 0.00
CA CYS A 118 13.51 19.47 -0.87
C CYS A 118 12.35 20.25 -0.23
N PHE A 119 12.11 20.08 1.07
CA PHE A 119 11.12 20.86 1.81
C PHE A 119 11.42 22.36 1.74
N MET A 120 12.68 22.75 1.97
CA MET A 120 13.11 24.14 1.86
C MET A 120 12.87 24.68 0.44
N THR A 121 13.19 23.91 -0.61
CA THR A 121 12.91 24.29 -2.01
C THR A 121 11.43 24.58 -2.23
N MET A 122 10.53 23.75 -1.69
CA MET A 122 9.08 23.95 -1.79
C MET A 122 8.62 25.20 -1.03
N VAL A 123 9.14 25.42 0.18
CA VAL A 123 8.83 26.62 0.98
C VAL A 123 9.30 27.87 0.26
N VAL A 124 10.54 27.90 -0.23
CA VAL A 124 11.09 29.04 -0.97
C VAL A 124 10.27 29.33 -2.22
N PHE A 125 9.87 28.31 -2.96
CA PHE A 125 9.00 28.49 -4.12
C PHE A 125 7.64 29.10 -3.74
N ALA A 126 7.02 28.61 -2.67
CA ALA A 126 5.72 29.09 -2.19
C ALA A 126 5.79 30.53 -1.62
N THR A 127 6.92 30.92 -1.02
CA THR A 127 7.09 32.23 -0.37
C THR A 127 7.91 33.22 -1.21
N LYS A 128 8.35 32.83 -2.40
CA LYS A 128 9.25 33.63 -3.25
C LYS A 128 8.78 35.06 -3.47
N SER A 129 7.47 35.27 -3.67
CA SER A 129 6.87 36.59 -3.86
C SER A 129 7.10 37.54 -2.68
N HIS A 130 7.39 37.01 -1.49
CA HIS A 130 7.71 37.77 -0.28
C HIS A 130 9.22 37.94 -0.06
N ILE A 131 10.07 37.31 -0.88
CA ILE A 131 11.52 37.43 -0.81
C ILE A 131 11.95 38.58 -1.73
N VAL A 132 11.74 39.81 -1.26
CA VAL A 132 11.99 41.05 -2.01
C VAL A 132 12.93 41.99 -1.22
N PRO A 133 13.61 42.95 -1.89
CA PRO A 133 14.43 43.96 -1.21
C PRO A 133 13.67 44.67 -0.09
N GLY A 134 14.33 44.96 1.03
CA GLY A 134 13.71 45.56 2.22
C GLY A 134 13.21 44.54 3.25
N THR A 135 13.22 43.24 2.92
CA THR A 135 12.87 42.18 3.88
C THR A 135 14.11 41.63 4.57
N PHE A 136 13.98 41.23 5.85
CA PHE A 136 15.10 40.72 6.64
C PHE A 136 15.84 39.56 5.93
N PHE A 137 15.08 38.61 5.37
CA PHE A 137 15.65 37.46 4.68
C PHE A 137 16.44 37.86 3.42
N TYR A 138 15.91 38.79 2.61
CA TYR A 138 16.59 39.27 1.41
C TYR A 138 17.84 40.08 1.74
N ASP A 139 17.77 40.98 2.72
CA ASP A 139 18.83 41.96 2.98
C ASP A 139 19.92 41.45 3.94
N ASN A 140 19.63 40.49 4.82
CA ASN A 140 20.56 40.05 5.87
C ASN A 140 20.99 38.58 5.75
N VAL A 141 20.15 37.71 5.14
CA VAL A 141 20.45 36.28 5.02
C VAL A 141 21.02 35.95 3.65
N LEU A 142 20.31 36.32 2.58
CA LEU A 142 20.73 36.00 1.21
C LEU A 142 22.05 36.63 0.72
N PRO A 143 22.60 37.73 1.28
CA PRO A 143 23.94 38.19 0.92
C PRO A 143 25.05 37.19 1.25
N TRP A 144 24.83 36.29 2.22
CA TRP A 144 25.77 35.21 2.56
C TRP A 144 25.65 34.00 1.62
N PHE A 145 24.61 33.95 0.78
CA PHE A 145 24.47 32.92 -0.24
C PHE A 145 25.47 33.17 -1.38
N PRO A 146 26.16 32.15 -1.93
CA PRO A 146 27.05 32.31 -3.07
C PRO A 146 26.35 32.99 -4.26
N GLY A 147 26.85 34.16 -4.67
CA GLY A 147 26.24 34.99 -5.73
C GLY A 147 25.08 35.87 -5.28
N GLY A 148 24.77 35.91 -3.98
CA GLY A 148 23.82 36.82 -3.36
C GLY A 148 22.34 36.55 -3.68
N PRO A 149 21.44 37.48 -3.29
CA PRO A 149 19.99 37.30 -3.39
C PRO A 149 19.48 37.05 -4.81
N LYS A 150 20.06 37.72 -5.81
CA LYS A 150 19.66 37.56 -7.22
C LYS A 150 19.95 36.15 -7.73
N THR A 151 21.11 35.60 -7.41
CA THR A 151 21.51 34.24 -7.80
C THR A 151 20.63 33.21 -7.11
N PHE A 152 20.33 33.39 -5.83
CA PHE A 152 19.44 32.52 -5.08
C PHE A 152 18.04 32.44 -5.73
N LEU A 153 17.42 33.59 -6.02
CA LEU A 153 16.09 33.64 -6.62
C LEU A 153 16.07 33.04 -8.03
N TRP A 154 17.10 33.31 -8.84
CA TRP A 154 17.26 32.70 -10.15
C TRP A 154 17.38 31.17 -10.06
N LEU A 155 18.20 30.67 -9.12
CA LEU A 155 18.39 29.24 -8.91
C LEU A 155 17.10 28.57 -8.44
N SER A 156 16.40 29.20 -7.50
CA SER A 156 15.10 28.73 -7.03
C SER A 156 14.09 28.62 -8.18
N ASP A 157 14.01 29.62 -9.07
CA ASP A 157 13.13 29.55 -10.24
C ASP A 157 13.45 28.41 -11.19
N LYS A 158 14.75 28.16 -11.42
CA LYS A 158 15.19 27.10 -12.34
C LYS A 158 15.03 25.71 -11.77
N ILE A 159 15.15 25.53 -10.46
CA ILE A 159 15.10 24.21 -9.81
C ILE A 159 13.70 23.86 -9.32
N ALA A 160 12.95 24.81 -8.75
CA ALA A 160 11.71 24.51 -8.04
C ALA A 160 10.65 23.86 -8.93
N LEU A 161 10.38 24.41 -10.12
CA LEU A 161 9.35 23.88 -10.99
C LEU A 161 9.67 22.45 -11.49
N PRO A 162 10.87 22.14 -11.99
CA PRO A 162 11.28 20.76 -12.26
C PRO A 162 11.18 19.84 -11.05
N THR A 163 11.64 20.28 -9.87
CA THR A 163 11.56 19.48 -8.63
C THR A 163 10.11 19.14 -8.28
N ILE A 164 9.20 20.12 -8.31
CA ILE A 164 7.77 19.89 -8.04
C ILE A 164 7.19 18.91 -9.05
N ALA A 165 7.49 19.09 -10.35
CA ALA A 165 7.01 18.19 -11.39
C ALA A 165 7.47 16.74 -11.17
N ILE A 166 8.76 16.55 -10.86
CA ILE A 166 9.33 15.23 -10.55
C ILE A 166 8.62 14.61 -9.34
N HIS A 167 8.47 15.37 -8.26
CA HIS A 167 7.87 14.85 -7.03
C HIS A 167 6.39 14.49 -7.20
N VAL A 168 5.64 15.24 -8.02
CA VAL A 168 4.26 14.88 -8.39
C VAL A 168 4.23 13.53 -9.14
N VAL A 169 5.14 13.33 -10.09
CA VAL A 169 5.26 12.06 -10.82
C VAL A 169 5.65 10.92 -9.86
N GLU A 170 6.60 11.16 -8.96
CA GLU A 170 7.01 10.20 -7.94
C GLU A 170 5.86 9.83 -7.01
N VAL A 171 5.03 10.77 -6.58
CA VAL A 171 3.87 10.51 -5.72
C VAL A 171 2.84 9.62 -6.43
N ILE A 172 2.56 9.87 -7.71
CA ILE A 172 1.67 9.00 -8.52
C ILE A 172 2.28 7.60 -8.67
N TRP A 173 3.58 7.52 -8.90
CA TRP A 173 4.28 6.25 -9.06
C TRP A 173 4.37 5.46 -7.75
N MET A 174 4.56 6.14 -6.62
CA MET A 174 4.56 5.57 -5.27
C MET A 174 3.24 4.88 -4.98
N ASP A 175 2.13 5.58 -5.21
CA ASP A 175 0.79 5.04 -4.99
C ASP A 175 0.55 3.76 -5.81
N ARG A 176 0.81 3.82 -7.12
CA ARG A 176 0.53 2.70 -8.03
C ARG A 176 1.47 1.51 -7.86
N SER A 177 2.76 1.78 -7.70
CA SER A 177 3.76 0.72 -7.73
C SER A 177 4.00 0.09 -6.36
N ARG A 178 3.84 0.84 -5.27
CA ARG A 178 4.16 0.39 -3.91
C ARG A 178 2.93 0.36 -3.01
N LEU A 179 2.25 1.49 -2.81
CA LEU A 179 1.19 1.54 -1.79
C LEU A 179 0.04 0.58 -2.12
N MET A 180 -0.46 0.62 -3.37
CA MET A 180 -1.47 -0.34 -3.84
C MET A 180 -0.96 -1.78 -3.80
N LYS A 181 0.26 -2.02 -4.31
CA LYS A 181 0.87 -3.34 -4.40
C LYS A 181 1.03 -4.01 -3.03
N TYR A 182 1.32 -3.23 -1.99
CA TYR A 182 1.54 -3.71 -0.61
C TYR A 182 0.34 -3.47 0.31
N ASN A 183 -0.87 -3.45 -0.27
CA ASN A 183 -2.16 -3.41 0.42
C ASN A 183 -2.37 -2.20 1.36
N ILE A 184 -1.73 -1.06 1.08
CA ILE A 184 -2.08 0.17 1.78
C ILE A 184 -3.38 0.71 1.21
N GLU A 185 -4.36 0.93 2.07
CA GLU A 185 -5.64 1.53 1.70
C GLU A 185 -5.47 3.02 1.39
N ARG A 186 -5.90 3.43 0.18
CA ARG A 186 -5.88 4.84 -0.24
C ARG A 186 -6.74 5.68 0.70
N GLY A 187 -6.22 6.83 1.12
CA GLY A 187 -6.90 7.72 2.06
C GLY A 187 -6.74 7.36 3.54
N SER A 188 -6.19 6.18 3.87
CA SER A 188 -5.82 5.85 5.25
C SER A 188 -4.75 6.80 5.79
N SER A 189 -4.62 6.89 7.12
CA SER A 189 -3.58 7.71 7.74
C SER A 189 -2.17 7.29 7.34
N VAL A 190 -1.95 5.98 7.13
CA VAL A 190 -0.65 5.44 6.71
C VAL A 190 -0.37 5.83 5.26
N TRP A 191 -1.38 5.79 4.39
CA TRP A 191 -1.27 6.25 3.01
C TRP A 191 -0.88 7.73 2.95
N TRP A 192 -1.58 8.60 3.68
CA TRP A 192 -1.26 10.04 3.70
C TRP A 192 0.14 10.33 4.20
N LYS A 193 0.62 9.60 5.21
CA LYS A 193 2.01 9.72 5.69
C LYS A 193 3.01 9.38 4.59
N TRP A 194 2.82 8.28 3.86
CA TRP A 194 3.69 7.90 2.75
C TRP A 194 3.62 8.88 1.58
N MET A 195 2.43 9.32 1.19
CA MET A 195 2.23 10.28 0.11
C MET A 195 2.88 11.63 0.43
N THR A 196 2.69 12.14 1.64
CA THR A 196 3.31 13.40 2.10
C THR A 196 4.83 13.27 2.17
N SER A 197 5.34 12.15 2.68
CA SER A 197 6.78 11.89 2.74
C SER A 197 7.38 11.84 1.33
N CYS A 198 6.74 11.12 0.40
CA CYS A 198 7.17 11.04 -1.01
C CYS A 198 7.10 12.40 -1.70
N LEU A 199 6.07 13.20 -1.42
CA LEU A 199 5.98 14.55 -1.97
C LEU A 199 7.17 15.40 -1.52
N ILE A 200 7.64 15.25 -0.27
CA ILE A 200 8.73 16.07 0.25
C ILE A 200 10.10 15.54 -0.19
N GLU A 201 10.39 14.26 -0.02
CA GLU A 201 11.75 13.72 -0.21
C GLU A 201 11.93 12.88 -1.48
N GLY A 202 10.86 12.67 -2.24
CA GLY A 202 10.86 11.87 -3.46
C GLY A 202 11.27 10.42 -3.22
N TYR A 203 12.21 9.94 -4.04
CA TYR A 203 12.75 8.58 -4.04
C TYR A 203 13.19 8.04 -2.66
N GLY A 204 13.57 8.90 -1.70
CA GLY A 204 13.94 8.46 -0.35
C GLY A 204 12.86 7.65 0.36
N SER A 205 11.59 7.94 0.07
CA SER A 205 10.44 7.20 0.58
C SER A 205 10.30 5.79 -0.03
N PHE A 206 10.64 5.62 -1.32
CA PHE A 206 10.64 4.33 -2.03
C PHE A 206 11.66 3.38 -1.43
N ALA A 207 12.89 3.87 -1.20
CA ALA A 207 13.96 3.09 -0.61
C ALA A 207 13.57 2.52 0.76
N ARG A 208 12.81 3.27 1.57
CA ARG A 208 12.34 2.80 2.87
C ARG A 208 11.28 1.71 2.75
N ILE A 209 10.30 1.88 1.85
CA ILE A 209 9.32 0.83 1.58
C ILE A 209 10.02 -0.45 1.10
N ASP A 210 10.91 -0.33 0.13
CA ASP A 210 11.60 -1.50 -0.44
C ASP A 210 12.48 -2.20 0.62
N ALA A 211 13.07 -1.44 1.56
CA ALA A 211 13.78 -2.00 2.71
C ALA A 211 12.86 -2.78 3.67
N MET A 212 11.67 -2.24 3.99
CA MET A 212 10.68 -2.93 4.82
C MET A 212 10.23 -4.25 4.18
N ILE A 213 10.00 -4.25 2.87
CA ILE A 213 9.61 -5.45 2.12
C ILE A 213 10.76 -6.46 2.07
N LYS A 214 12.00 -6.00 1.87
CA LYS A 214 13.18 -6.86 1.92
C LYS A 214 13.34 -7.53 3.29
N GLN A 215 13.05 -6.80 4.37
CA GLN A 215 13.06 -7.36 5.73
C GLN A 215 11.97 -8.45 5.89
N GLN A 216 10.72 -8.18 5.49
CA GLN A 216 9.65 -9.18 5.57
C GLN A 216 9.95 -10.45 4.76
N LYS A 217 10.58 -10.31 3.58
CA LYS A 217 11.04 -11.45 2.77
C LYS A 217 12.03 -12.33 3.55
N LYS A 218 13.06 -11.72 4.14
CA LYS A 218 14.07 -12.43 4.95
C LYS A 218 13.46 -13.12 6.17
N GLU A 219 12.53 -12.45 6.87
CA GLU A 219 11.83 -13.02 8.02
C GLU A 219 10.95 -14.23 7.63
N LYS A 220 10.37 -14.21 6.43
CA LYS A 220 9.58 -15.33 5.91
C LYS A 220 10.48 -16.51 5.49
N GLU A 221 11.60 -16.22 4.83
CA GLU A 221 12.58 -17.22 4.39
C GLU A 221 13.22 -17.94 5.59
N SER A 222 13.66 -17.20 6.61
CA SER A 222 14.23 -17.79 7.84
C SER A 222 13.24 -18.73 8.55
N LYS A 223 12.01 -18.29 8.77
CA LYS A 223 10.95 -19.12 9.37
C LYS A 223 10.57 -20.35 8.53
N GLY A 224 10.75 -20.28 7.21
CA GLY A 224 10.54 -21.42 6.31
C GLY A 224 11.66 -22.44 6.38
N ASN A 225 12.89 -22.00 6.68
CA ASN A 225 14.08 -22.85 6.78
C ASN A 225 14.24 -23.49 8.17
N ASP A 226 13.78 -22.84 9.23
CA ASP A 226 13.84 -23.36 10.61
C ASP A 226 12.75 -24.41 10.91
N GLY A 227 11.92 -24.75 9.91
CA GLY A 227 10.84 -25.74 9.99
C GLY A 227 11.12 -27.03 9.20
N HIS A 228 12.38 -27.33 8.88
CA HIS A 228 12.83 -28.59 8.29
C HIS A 228 13.88 -29.26 9.19
#